data_AF-A0A2V9L800-F1
#
_entry.id   AF-A0A2V9L800-F1
#
_cell.length_a   1.000
_cell.length_b   1.000
_cell.length_c   1.000
_cell.angle_alpha   90.00
_cell.angle_beta   90.00
_cell.angle_gamma   90.00
#
_symmetry.space_group_name_H-M   'P 1'
#
loop_
_entity.id
_entity.type
_entity.pdbx_description
1 polymer ?
#
loop_
_entity_poly.entity_id
_entity_poly.type
_entity_poly.pdbx_seq_one_letter_code
_entity_poly.pdbx_strand_id
1 'polypeptide(L)'
;MLVGIEKIIPRFADLAVFLRLLARSGTGQKLTSYTSLLTGPRRAGEDGPDEMHVVLVDNGRVATLADAKMREALFCIRCGACLNTCPVYRKIGGHAYGWVYSGPIGALITPQLAGLERARELPFASSLCGACREVCPVKINIPDLLLHLRSKAQEETQAPPKPKSSPVTERTSMRMWAWAMKRPWAYNLGASLARLAQRFGAREGWIRSVALYPLSRWTEGRDLPALAPKSFRQTWKEL
;
A
#
# COMPACT_ATOMS: atom_id res chain seq x y z
N MET A 1 7.62 -19.86 -25.81
CA MET A 1 7.76 -19.15 -24.52
C MET A 1 6.65 -18.14 -24.38
N LEU A 2 5.98 -18.08 -23.22
CA LEU A 2 5.00 -17.03 -22.91
C LEU A 2 5.65 -15.99 -22.01
N VAL A 3 5.51 -14.72 -22.33
CA VAL A 3 6.09 -13.61 -21.57
C VAL A 3 5.10 -12.46 -21.50
N GLY A 4 4.97 -11.81 -20.34
CA GLY A 4 4.19 -10.59 -20.22
C GLY A 4 4.87 -9.41 -20.91
N ILE A 5 4.09 -8.42 -21.35
CA ILE A 5 4.60 -7.15 -21.91
C ILE A 5 5.13 -6.19 -20.83
N GLU A 6 6.02 -6.69 -19.98
CA GLU A 6 6.66 -5.93 -18.90
C GLU A 6 8.10 -6.43 -18.74
N LYS A 7 8.94 -5.71 -17.98
CA LYS A 7 10.38 -6.02 -17.84
C LYS A 7 11.14 -5.92 -19.17
N ILE A 8 10.72 -5.01 -20.05
CA ILE A 8 11.41 -4.72 -21.32
C ILE A 8 12.49 -3.68 -21.03
N ILE A 9 13.72 -3.97 -21.48
CA ILE A 9 14.85 -3.04 -21.41
C ILE A 9 15.18 -2.54 -22.82
N PRO A 10 15.61 -1.28 -22.97
CA PRO A 10 15.78 -0.68 -24.29
C PRO A 10 16.99 -1.26 -25.04
N ARG A 11 18.06 -1.65 -24.33
CA ARG A 11 19.29 -2.16 -24.94
C ARG A 11 19.84 -3.35 -24.17
N PHE A 12 20.50 -4.24 -24.89
CA PHE A 12 21.18 -5.40 -24.31
C PHE A 12 22.28 -4.99 -23.31
N ALA A 13 22.98 -3.89 -23.56
CA ALA A 13 24.03 -3.38 -22.67
C ALA A 13 23.50 -3.07 -21.24
N ASP A 14 22.23 -2.75 -21.10
CA ASP A 14 21.62 -2.43 -19.81
C ASP A 14 21.31 -3.71 -18.99
N LEU A 15 21.30 -4.88 -19.63
CA LEU A 15 20.98 -6.18 -19.00
C LEU A 15 21.88 -6.49 -17.81
N ALA A 16 23.19 -6.24 -17.94
CA ALA A 16 24.16 -6.51 -16.88
C ALA A 16 23.86 -5.71 -15.59
N VAL A 17 23.36 -4.49 -15.74
CA VAL A 17 22.95 -3.64 -14.60
C VAL A 17 21.72 -4.24 -13.92
N PHE A 18 20.68 -4.59 -14.70
CA PHE A 18 19.45 -5.15 -14.17
C PHE A 18 19.64 -6.52 -13.50
N LEU A 19 20.46 -7.41 -14.08
CA LEU A 19 20.78 -8.70 -13.46
C LEU A 19 21.48 -8.54 -12.12
N ARG A 20 22.44 -7.61 -12.02
CA ARG A 20 23.13 -7.29 -10.76
C ARG A 20 22.19 -6.67 -9.73
N LEU A 21 21.33 -5.74 -10.14
CA LEU A 21 20.32 -5.14 -9.26
C LEU A 21 19.34 -6.20 -8.74
N LEU A 22 18.86 -7.08 -9.61
CA LEU A 22 17.92 -8.15 -9.25
C LEU A 22 18.51 -9.06 -8.17
N ALA A 23 19.70 -9.62 -8.41
CA ALA A 23 20.34 -10.57 -7.49
C ALA A 23 20.70 -9.91 -6.15
N ARG A 24 21.29 -8.71 -6.19
CA ARG A 24 21.71 -8.01 -4.97
C ARG A 24 20.54 -7.58 -4.11
N SER A 25 19.50 -7.01 -4.71
CA SER A 25 18.33 -6.55 -3.96
C SER A 25 17.47 -7.69 -3.43
N GLY A 26 17.41 -8.82 -4.16
CA GLY A 26 16.58 -9.96 -3.76
C GLY A 26 17.24 -10.86 -2.72
N THR A 27 18.44 -11.34 -3.03
CA THR A 27 19.13 -12.40 -2.27
C THR A 27 20.50 -11.97 -1.74
N GLY A 28 20.95 -10.74 -2.01
CA GLY A 28 22.28 -10.28 -1.65
C GLY A 28 23.41 -10.90 -2.49
N GLN A 29 23.07 -11.68 -3.53
CA GLN A 29 24.05 -12.36 -4.38
C GLN A 29 24.65 -11.40 -5.41
N LYS A 30 25.87 -11.72 -5.89
CA LYS A 30 26.52 -10.93 -6.95
C LYS A 30 25.79 -11.03 -8.29
N LEU A 31 25.25 -12.21 -8.60
CA LEU A 31 24.48 -12.58 -9.78
C LEU A 31 23.55 -13.76 -9.43
N THR A 32 22.49 -13.97 -10.21
CA THR A 32 21.59 -15.12 -10.10
C THR A 32 22.30 -16.42 -10.45
N SER A 33 21.97 -17.52 -9.74
CA SER A 33 22.57 -18.85 -9.97
C SER A 33 22.32 -19.39 -11.37
N TYR A 34 21.17 -19.06 -11.96
CA TYR A 34 20.79 -19.46 -13.31
C TYR A 34 20.37 -18.23 -14.11
N THR A 35 21.08 -17.97 -15.21
CA THR A 35 20.75 -16.91 -16.16
C THR A 35 20.91 -17.47 -17.57
N SER A 36 19.80 -17.76 -18.23
CA SER A 36 19.80 -18.22 -19.61
C SER A 36 19.49 -17.04 -20.54
N LEU A 37 20.36 -16.82 -21.53
CA LEU A 37 20.12 -15.87 -22.59
C LEU A 37 19.73 -16.64 -23.85
N LEU A 38 18.47 -16.49 -24.26
CA LEU A 38 17.93 -17.12 -25.46
C LEU A 38 17.93 -16.10 -26.60
N THR A 39 18.67 -16.37 -27.66
CA THR A 39 18.86 -15.44 -28.80
C THR A 39 18.19 -15.89 -30.09
N GLY A 40 17.54 -17.06 -30.11
CA GLY A 40 16.87 -17.61 -31.29
C GLY A 40 16.76 -19.14 -31.28
N PRO A 41 16.26 -19.75 -32.37
CA PRO A 41 16.34 -21.20 -32.59
C PRO A 41 17.80 -21.66 -32.78
N ARG A 42 18.02 -22.98 -32.77
CA ARG A 42 19.36 -23.55 -32.97
C ARG A 42 19.94 -23.19 -34.33
N ARG A 43 21.26 -23.01 -34.40
CA ARG A 43 22.01 -22.92 -35.66
C ARG A 43 22.60 -24.27 -36.05
N ALA A 44 23.17 -24.35 -37.24
CA ALA A 44 23.85 -25.56 -37.70
C ALA A 44 24.97 -25.95 -36.73
N GLY A 45 24.93 -27.19 -36.23
CA GLY A 45 25.88 -27.70 -35.26
C GLY A 45 25.63 -27.28 -33.81
N GLU A 46 24.58 -26.50 -33.52
CA GLU A 46 24.14 -26.19 -32.16
C GLU A 46 23.00 -27.14 -31.73
N ASP A 47 22.93 -27.38 -30.42
CA ASP A 47 21.83 -28.11 -29.79
C ASP A 47 20.68 -27.14 -29.44
N GLY A 48 19.43 -27.54 -29.63
CA GLY A 48 18.27 -26.70 -29.36
C GLY A 48 17.07 -26.88 -30.32
N PRO A 49 16.03 -26.05 -30.22
CA PRO A 49 14.83 -26.18 -31.02
C PRO A 49 15.00 -25.60 -32.44
N ASP A 50 14.37 -26.24 -33.43
CA ASP A 50 14.33 -25.74 -34.83
C ASP A 50 13.58 -24.41 -34.95
N GLU A 51 12.58 -24.19 -34.10
CA GLU A 51 11.79 -22.97 -34.05
C GLU A 51 11.70 -22.42 -32.63
N MET A 52 11.73 -21.08 -32.50
CA MET A 52 11.54 -20.40 -31.23
C MET A 52 10.38 -19.42 -31.34
N HIS A 53 9.25 -19.78 -30.71
CA HIS A 53 8.06 -18.94 -30.65
C HIS A 53 8.02 -18.14 -29.33
N VAL A 54 7.89 -16.81 -29.41
CA VAL A 54 7.74 -15.93 -28.24
C VAL A 54 6.37 -15.26 -28.30
N VAL A 55 5.49 -15.60 -27.36
CA VAL A 55 4.15 -15.04 -27.26
C VAL A 55 4.15 -13.95 -26.19
N LEU A 56 3.89 -12.70 -26.62
CA LEU A 56 3.75 -11.55 -25.74
C LEU A 56 2.30 -11.44 -25.25
N VAL A 57 2.12 -11.57 -23.94
CA VAL A 57 0.80 -11.57 -23.31
C VAL A 57 0.56 -10.23 -22.62
N ASP A 58 -0.49 -9.53 -23.04
CA ASP A 58 -0.94 -8.30 -22.40
C ASP A 58 -1.48 -8.59 -21.00
N ASN A 59 -2.65 -9.23 -20.93
CA ASN A 59 -3.38 -9.53 -19.69
C ASN A 59 -3.60 -8.27 -18.81
N GLY A 60 -3.95 -7.12 -19.42
CA GLY A 60 -4.28 -5.88 -18.71
C GLY A 60 -3.09 -4.93 -18.49
N ARG A 61 -1.91 -5.23 -19.01
CA ARG A 61 -0.71 -4.41 -18.89
C ARG A 61 -0.73 -3.16 -19.77
N VAL A 62 -1.34 -3.21 -20.96
CA VAL A 62 -1.55 -2.03 -21.81
C VAL A 62 -2.45 -1.03 -21.09
N ALA A 63 -3.54 -1.50 -20.47
CA ALA A 63 -4.42 -0.64 -19.67
C ALA A 63 -3.68 -0.06 -18.45
N THR A 64 -2.85 -0.86 -17.77
CA THR A 64 -2.00 -0.41 -16.66
C THR A 64 -0.99 0.65 -17.13
N LEU A 65 -0.40 0.47 -18.31
CA LEU A 65 0.56 1.37 -18.93
C LEU A 65 -0.07 2.73 -19.29
N ALA A 66 -1.35 2.73 -19.67
CA ALA A 66 -2.11 3.94 -19.98
C ALA A 66 -2.43 4.77 -18.73
N ASP A 67 -2.55 4.15 -17.54
CA ASP A 67 -2.70 4.88 -16.28
C ASP A 67 -1.37 5.54 -15.88
N ALA A 68 -1.38 6.87 -15.86
CA ALA A 68 -0.20 7.68 -15.63
C ALA A 68 0.52 7.39 -14.31
N LYS A 69 -0.21 6.96 -13.28
CA LYS A 69 0.35 6.54 -12.00
C LYS A 69 0.70 5.06 -12.04
N MET A 70 -0.23 4.19 -12.46
CA MET A 70 -0.05 2.74 -12.33
C MET A 70 1.02 2.15 -13.26
N ARG A 71 1.40 2.83 -14.35
CA ARG A 71 2.49 2.36 -15.23
C ARG A 71 3.81 2.11 -14.50
N GLU A 72 4.06 2.81 -13.41
CA GLU A 72 5.26 2.63 -12.58
C GLU A 72 5.34 1.21 -12.00
N ALA A 73 4.19 0.55 -11.76
CA ALA A 73 4.16 -0.84 -11.28
C ALA A 73 4.79 -1.83 -12.29
N LEU A 74 4.76 -1.51 -13.59
CA LEU A 74 5.31 -2.35 -14.66
C LEU A 74 6.85 -2.32 -14.73
N PHE A 75 7.50 -1.39 -14.00
CA PHE A 75 8.96 -1.35 -13.89
C PHE A 75 9.52 -2.46 -12.99
N CYS A 76 8.65 -3.20 -12.31
CA CYS A 76 9.06 -4.23 -11.37
C CYS A 76 9.91 -5.32 -12.04
N ILE A 77 11.17 -5.45 -11.60
CA ILE A 77 12.10 -6.50 -12.03
C ILE A 77 11.96 -7.80 -11.23
N ARG A 78 10.94 -7.89 -10.37
CA ARG A 78 10.63 -9.05 -9.52
C ARG A 78 11.78 -9.52 -8.63
N CYS A 79 12.57 -8.59 -8.10
CA CYS A 79 13.68 -8.93 -7.19
C CYS A 79 13.20 -9.42 -5.80
N GLY A 80 11.97 -9.13 -5.39
CA GLY A 80 11.45 -9.56 -4.09
C GLY A 80 11.87 -8.72 -2.88
N ALA A 81 12.71 -7.68 -3.05
CA ALA A 81 13.14 -6.80 -1.97
C ALA A 81 11.96 -6.20 -1.17
N CYS A 82 10.90 -5.79 -1.86
CA CYS A 82 9.69 -5.26 -1.22
C CYS A 82 8.96 -6.31 -0.37
N LEU A 83 9.00 -7.59 -0.76
CA LEU A 83 8.41 -8.70 0.01
C LEU A 83 9.18 -8.88 1.32
N ASN A 84 10.51 -8.95 1.22
CA ASN A 84 11.40 -9.22 2.35
C ASN A 84 11.36 -8.13 3.42
N THR A 85 11.13 -6.87 3.05
CA THR A 85 11.05 -5.76 4.00
C THR A 85 9.63 -5.54 4.57
N CYS A 86 8.60 -6.03 3.87
CA CYS A 86 7.21 -5.71 4.23
C CYS A 86 6.79 -6.40 5.55
N PRO A 87 6.40 -5.63 6.59
CA PRO A 87 6.00 -6.22 7.87
C PRO A 87 4.72 -7.06 7.75
N VAL A 88 3.79 -6.66 6.87
CA VAL A 88 2.54 -7.39 6.63
C VAL A 88 2.84 -8.73 5.98
N TYR A 89 3.54 -8.73 4.83
CA TYR A 89 3.89 -9.95 4.11
C TYR A 89 4.66 -10.95 4.99
N ARG A 90 5.62 -10.48 5.79
CA ARG A 90 6.39 -11.33 6.71
C ARG A 90 5.54 -12.01 7.79
N LYS A 91 4.35 -11.49 8.10
CA LYS A 91 3.46 -12.05 9.13
C LYS A 91 2.38 -12.96 8.57
N ILE A 92 1.79 -12.59 7.43
CA ILE A 92 0.66 -13.35 6.84
C ILE A 92 1.10 -14.32 5.72
N GLY A 93 2.32 -14.16 5.21
CA GLY A 93 2.84 -14.96 4.09
C GLY A 93 2.22 -14.60 2.74
N GLY A 94 2.64 -15.33 1.70
CA GLY A 94 2.19 -15.08 0.33
C GLY A 94 0.77 -15.57 0.02
N HIS A 95 0.35 -16.68 0.63
CA HIS A 95 -0.97 -17.29 0.37
C HIS A 95 -2.14 -16.39 0.76
N ALA A 96 -1.97 -15.57 1.79
CA ALA A 96 -3.00 -14.63 2.24
C ALA A 96 -3.35 -13.55 1.20
N TYR A 97 -2.51 -13.35 0.17
CA TYR A 97 -2.79 -12.41 -0.92
C TYR A 97 -3.69 -13.03 -2.02
N GLY A 98 -3.96 -14.34 -1.98
CA GLY A 98 -4.97 -14.98 -2.83
C GLY A 98 -4.67 -15.03 -4.33
N TRP A 99 -3.44 -14.70 -4.76
CA TRP A 99 -3.05 -14.73 -6.17
C TRP A 99 -1.56 -15.06 -6.38
N VAL A 100 -1.19 -15.27 -7.64
CA VAL A 100 0.19 -15.61 -8.04
C VAL A 100 1.19 -14.51 -7.67
N TYR A 101 0.75 -13.24 -7.69
CA TYR A 101 1.55 -12.12 -7.20
C TYR A 101 1.19 -11.80 -5.76
N SER A 102 2.19 -11.81 -4.88
CA SER A 102 2.02 -11.61 -3.45
C SER A 102 2.76 -10.36 -2.94
N GLY A 103 2.52 -10.00 -1.67
CA GLY A 103 3.16 -8.89 -0.98
C GLY A 103 2.89 -7.51 -1.60
N PRO A 104 3.72 -6.50 -1.32
CA PRO A 104 3.42 -5.12 -1.71
C PRO A 104 3.26 -4.92 -3.21
N ILE A 105 4.06 -5.61 -4.04
CA ILE A 105 3.93 -5.53 -5.49
C ILE A 105 2.70 -6.29 -6.00
N GLY A 106 2.37 -7.44 -5.39
CA GLY A 106 1.15 -8.19 -5.72
C GLY A 106 -0.11 -7.40 -5.41
N ALA A 107 -0.11 -6.62 -4.34
CA ALA A 107 -1.20 -5.71 -4.02
C ALA A 107 -1.44 -4.61 -5.06
N LEU A 108 -0.45 -4.30 -5.91
CA LEU A 108 -0.60 -3.39 -7.04
C LEU A 108 -1.01 -4.10 -8.33
N ILE A 109 -0.32 -5.19 -8.66
CA ILE A 109 -0.45 -5.87 -9.95
C ILE A 109 -1.71 -6.73 -10.00
N THR A 110 -2.05 -7.46 -8.94
CA THR A 110 -3.21 -8.36 -8.94
C THR A 110 -4.52 -7.65 -9.27
N PRO A 111 -4.85 -6.46 -8.71
CA PRO A 111 -6.03 -5.70 -9.12
C PRO A 111 -6.06 -5.32 -10.60
N GLN A 112 -4.90 -5.10 -11.23
CA GLN A 112 -4.83 -4.80 -12.67
C GLN A 112 -5.08 -6.04 -13.54
N LEU A 113 -4.60 -7.21 -13.10
CA LEU A 113 -4.70 -8.45 -13.87
C LEU A 113 -6.03 -9.18 -13.64
N ALA A 114 -6.54 -9.20 -12.40
CA ALA A 114 -7.73 -9.94 -12.00
C ALA A 114 -8.99 -9.05 -11.90
N GLY A 115 -8.83 -7.73 -12.02
CA GLY A 115 -9.87 -6.74 -11.82
C GLY A 115 -9.98 -6.29 -10.36
N LEU A 116 -10.28 -4.99 -10.18
CA LEU A 116 -10.34 -4.36 -8.87
C LEU A 116 -11.46 -4.93 -7.98
N GLU A 117 -12.57 -5.38 -8.57
CA GLU A 117 -13.68 -6.03 -7.86
C GLU A 117 -13.25 -7.30 -7.11
N ARG A 118 -12.39 -8.12 -7.73
CA ARG A 118 -11.93 -9.39 -7.14
C ARG A 118 -10.79 -9.22 -6.15
N ALA A 119 -10.00 -8.16 -6.31
CA ALA A 119 -8.77 -7.94 -5.56
C ALA A 119 -8.81 -6.65 -4.71
N ARG A 120 -10.01 -6.17 -4.40
CA ARG A 120 -10.25 -4.88 -3.73
C ARG A 120 -9.52 -4.75 -2.40
N GLU A 121 -9.41 -5.84 -1.65
CA GLU A 121 -8.81 -5.81 -0.31
C GLU A 121 -7.29 -5.69 -0.35
N LEU A 122 -6.63 -6.08 -1.45
CA LEU A 122 -5.16 -6.12 -1.51
C LEU A 122 -4.52 -4.74 -1.35
N PRO A 123 -5.02 -3.65 -1.98
CA PRO A 123 -4.54 -2.30 -1.68
C PRO A 123 -4.61 -1.93 -0.19
N PHE A 124 -5.55 -2.50 0.56
CA PHE A 124 -5.73 -2.24 2.00
C PHE A 124 -4.84 -3.12 2.89
N ALA A 125 -4.25 -4.20 2.35
CA ALA A 125 -3.31 -5.08 3.04
C ALA A 125 -1.90 -4.44 3.20
N SER A 126 -1.84 -3.19 3.65
CA SER A 126 -0.61 -2.43 3.84
C SER A 126 -0.77 -1.36 4.93
N SER A 127 0.25 -1.25 5.78
CA SER A 127 0.37 -0.17 6.78
C SER A 127 0.88 1.16 6.19
N LEU A 128 1.19 1.20 4.88
CA LEU A 128 1.75 2.37 4.20
C LEU A 128 3.06 2.91 4.84
N CYS A 129 3.83 2.05 5.52
CA CYS A 129 5.05 2.45 6.23
C CYS A 129 6.22 2.92 5.34
N GLY A 130 6.14 2.83 4.01
CA GLY A 130 7.18 3.33 3.11
C GLY A 130 8.40 2.43 2.89
N ALA A 131 8.63 1.41 3.72
CA ALA A 131 9.83 0.57 3.64
C ALA A 131 10.08 -0.06 2.26
N CYS A 132 9.01 -0.45 1.56
CA CYS A 132 9.10 -1.03 0.21
C CYS A 132 9.59 -0.04 -0.85
N ARG A 133 9.33 1.27 -0.70
CA ARG A 133 9.84 2.33 -1.58
C ARG A 133 11.34 2.51 -1.38
N GLU A 134 11.79 2.54 -0.13
CA GLU A 134 13.20 2.76 0.22
C GLU A 134 14.11 1.67 -0.35
N VAL A 135 13.70 0.41 -0.28
CA VAL A 135 14.51 -0.73 -0.75
C VAL A 135 14.37 -1.02 -2.24
N CYS A 136 13.47 -0.34 -2.97
CA CYS A 136 13.20 -0.69 -4.36
C CYS A 136 14.35 -0.23 -5.28
N PRO A 137 15.04 -1.14 -5.99
CA PRO A 137 16.18 -0.76 -6.85
C PRO A 137 15.76 0.04 -8.08
N VAL A 138 14.50 -0.09 -8.50
CA VAL A 138 13.89 0.61 -9.64
C VAL A 138 12.94 1.72 -9.21
N LYS A 139 13.03 2.14 -7.93
CA LYS A 139 12.38 3.34 -7.37
C LYS A 139 10.85 3.40 -7.47
N ILE A 140 10.19 2.24 -7.50
CA ILE A 140 8.72 2.16 -7.46
C ILE A 140 8.19 2.68 -6.13
N ASN A 141 7.35 3.71 -6.16
CA ASN A 141 6.67 4.28 -5.01
C ASN A 141 5.38 3.51 -4.69
N ILE A 142 5.55 2.27 -4.23
CA ILE A 142 4.43 1.38 -3.89
C ILE A 142 3.39 2.01 -2.94
N PRO A 143 3.75 2.75 -1.87
CA PRO A 143 2.77 3.38 -0.99
C PRO A 143 1.84 4.36 -1.71
N ASP A 144 2.35 5.20 -2.62
CA ASP A 144 1.52 6.15 -3.37
C ASP A 144 0.59 5.43 -4.35
N LEU A 145 1.11 4.39 -5.03
CA LEU A 145 0.31 3.57 -5.93
C LEU A 145 -0.81 2.81 -5.19
N LEU A 146 -0.55 2.35 -3.97
CA LEU A 146 -1.58 1.74 -3.12
C LEU A 146 -2.66 2.75 -2.74
N LEU A 147 -2.29 4.00 -2.42
CA LEU A 147 -3.27 5.06 -2.13
C LEU A 147 -4.13 5.39 -3.35
N HIS A 148 -3.53 5.46 -4.55
CA HIS A 148 -4.26 5.61 -5.81
C HIS A 148 -5.27 4.50 -6.02
N LEU A 149 -4.85 3.23 -5.82
CA LEU A 149 -5.75 2.08 -5.90
C LEU A 149 -6.85 2.08 -4.84
N ARG A 150 -6.57 2.54 -3.62
CA ARG A 150 -7.60 2.69 -2.58
C ARG A 150 -8.65 3.73 -2.97
N SER A 151 -8.26 4.82 -3.65
CA SER A 151 -9.22 5.81 -4.18
C SER A 151 -10.09 5.18 -5.25
N LYS A 152 -9.47 4.55 -6.26
CA LYS A 152 -10.18 3.85 -7.33
C LYS A 152 -11.11 2.77 -6.80
N ALA A 153 -10.68 1.99 -5.81
CA ALA A 153 -11.51 0.96 -5.17
C ALA A 153 -12.77 1.57 -4.55
N GLN A 154 -12.71 2.81 -4.08
CA GLN A 154 -13.84 3.47 -3.45
C GLN A 154 -14.75 4.19 -4.46
N GLU A 155 -14.22 4.60 -5.59
CA GLU A 155 -14.95 5.27 -6.68
C GLU A 155 -15.62 4.27 -7.63
N GLU A 156 -14.89 3.24 -8.03
CA GLU A 156 -15.26 2.33 -9.12
C GLU A 156 -15.99 1.08 -8.64
N THR A 157 -15.76 0.63 -7.40
CA THR A 157 -16.41 -0.57 -6.86
C THR A 157 -17.52 -0.21 -5.89
N GLN A 158 -18.62 -0.97 -5.92
CA GLN A 158 -19.68 -0.80 -4.92
C GLN A 158 -19.09 -0.99 -3.53
N ALA A 159 -19.22 0.01 -2.65
CA ALA A 159 -18.82 -0.12 -1.25
C ALA A 159 -19.25 -1.49 -0.69
N PRO A 160 -18.40 -2.19 0.08
CA PRO A 160 -18.71 -3.54 0.52
C PRO A 160 -20.12 -3.57 1.13
N PRO A 161 -20.91 -4.63 0.88
CA PRO A 161 -22.28 -4.71 1.36
C PRO A 161 -22.29 -4.35 2.84
N LYS A 162 -23.14 -3.38 3.19
CA LYS A 162 -23.22 -2.84 4.55
C LYS A 162 -23.22 -4.00 5.53
N PRO A 163 -22.35 -4.01 6.56
CA PRO A 163 -22.38 -5.06 7.56
C PRO A 163 -23.81 -5.16 8.07
N LYS A 164 -24.45 -6.33 7.94
CA LYS A 164 -25.85 -6.53 8.35
C LYS A 164 -26.07 -6.19 9.85
N SER A 165 -24.99 -6.12 10.61
CA SER A 165 -24.96 -5.83 12.04
C SER A 165 -24.40 -4.44 12.43
N SER A 166 -24.07 -3.53 11.49
CA SER A 166 -23.57 -2.21 11.92
C SER A 166 -24.72 -1.42 12.58
N PRO A 167 -24.66 -1.10 13.89
CA PRO A 167 -25.71 -0.34 14.54
C PRO A 167 -25.91 1.00 13.83
N VAL A 168 -27.17 1.43 13.65
CA VAL A 168 -27.47 2.74 13.02
C VAL A 168 -26.74 3.87 13.77
N THR A 169 -26.56 3.71 15.09
CA THR A 169 -25.81 4.60 15.97
C THR A 169 -24.32 4.73 15.60
N GLU A 170 -23.66 3.63 15.23
CA GLU A 170 -22.26 3.66 14.79
C GLU A 170 -22.12 4.39 13.44
N ARG A 171 -23.07 4.15 12.55
CA ARG A 171 -23.05 4.79 11.23
C ARG A 171 -23.28 6.29 11.32
N THR A 172 -24.24 6.73 12.14
CA THR A 172 -24.51 8.15 12.35
C THR A 172 -23.38 8.82 13.10
N SER A 173 -22.80 8.17 14.12
CA SER A 173 -21.67 8.72 14.85
C SER A 173 -20.44 8.90 13.95
N MET A 174 -20.10 7.93 13.11
CA MET A 174 -18.99 8.04 12.16
C MET A 174 -19.23 9.12 11.09
N ARG A 175 -20.48 9.30 10.63
CA ARG A 175 -20.84 10.39 9.71
C ARG A 175 -20.71 11.76 10.36
N MET A 176 -21.20 11.93 11.58
CA MET A 176 -21.05 13.17 12.34
C MET A 176 -19.58 13.46 12.62
N TRP A 177 -18.81 12.44 13.00
CA TRP A 177 -17.37 12.55 13.21
C TRP A 177 -16.66 13.02 11.93
N ALA A 178 -16.94 12.38 10.79
CA ALA A 178 -16.36 12.77 9.51
C ALA A 178 -16.75 14.21 9.13
N TRP A 179 -18.00 14.63 9.37
CA TRP A 179 -18.44 16.00 9.13
C TRP A 179 -17.70 17.01 10.01
N ALA A 180 -17.53 16.70 11.30
CA ALA A 180 -16.84 17.57 12.26
C ALA A 180 -15.34 17.69 11.92
N MET A 181 -14.68 16.59 11.56
CA MET A 181 -13.25 16.57 11.22
C MET A 181 -12.94 17.24 9.87
N LYS A 182 -13.89 17.25 8.93
CA LYS A 182 -13.75 17.96 7.65
C LYS A 182 -13.88 19.49 7.78
N ARG A 183 -14.41 20.00 8.90
CA ARG A 183 -14.68 21.42 9.10
C ARG A 183 -13.74 21.99 10.17
N PRO A 184 -12.75 22.84 9.80
CA PRO A 184 -11.79 23.38 10.75
C PRO A 184 -12.43 24.12 11.94
N TRP A 185 -13.54 24.83 11.71
CA TRP A 185 -14.26 25.55 12.77
C TRP A 185 -14.90 24.60 13.79
N ALA A 186 -15.49 23.48 13.35
CA ALA A 186 -16.15 22.52 14.22
C ALA A 186 -15.12 21.79 15.08
N TYR A 187 -13.98 21.42 14.49
CA TYR A 187 -12.84 20.89 15.22
C TYR A 187 -12.31 21.89 16.27
N ASN A 188 -12.13 23.16 15.91
CA ASN A 188 -11.65 24.19 16.83
C ASN A 188 -12.64 24.44 17.98
N LEU A 189 -13.94 24.47 17.69
CA LEU A 189 -15.01 24.62 18.69
C LEU A 189 -14.99 23.42 19.65
N GLY A 190 -14.96 22.20 19.10
CA GLY A 190 -14.88 20.97 19.89
C GLY A 190 -13.64 20.93 20.79
N ALA A 191 -12.48 21.33 20.27
CA ALA A 191 -11.25 21.41 21.06
C ALA A 191 -11.32 22.48 22.17
N SER A 192 -11.97 23.62 21.92
CA SER A 192 -12.17 24.67 22.94
C SER A 192 -13.15 24.23 24.02
N LEU A 193 -14.25 23.57 23.64
CA LEU A 193 -15.20 22.98 24.59
C LEU A 193 -14.53 21.88 25.42
N ALA A 194 -13.74 21.01 24.80
CA ALA A 194 -12.98 19.98 25.49
C ALA A 194 -11.95 20.60 26.47
N ARG A 195 -11.29 21.70 26.09
CA ARG A 195 -10.39 22.46 26.99
C ARG A 195 -11.11 23.11 28.17
N LEU A 196 -12.37 23.51 28.01
CA LEU A 196 -13.18 24.03 29.10
C LEU A 196 -13.64 22.89 30.00
N ALA A 197 -14.16 21.80 29.42
CA ALA A 197 -14.67 20.63 30.12
C ALA A 197 -13.57 19.93 30.94
N GLN A 198 -12.33 19.84 30.42
CA GLN A 198 -11.24 19.23 31.16
C GLN A 198 -10.89 19.97 32.46
N ARG A 199 -11.24 21.25 32.62
CA ARG A 199 -10.99 21.98 33.89
C ARG A 199 -11.74 21.37 35.08
N PHE A 200 -12.83 20.65 34.81
CA PHE A 200 -13.63 19.99 35.83
C PHE A 200 -13.21 18.54 36.13
N GLY A 201 -12.32 17.96 35.32
CA GLY A 201 -11.97 16.53 35.41
C GLY A 201 -10.50 16.16 35.20
N ALA A 202 -9.64 17.08 34.75
CA ALA A 202 -8.22 16.85 34.62
C ALA A 202 -7.50 17.21 35.92
N ARG A 203 -6.72 16.27 36.46
CA ARG A 203 -5.82 16.49 37.60
C ARG A 203 -4.40 16.14 37.18
N GLU A 204 -3.43 16.97 37.55
CA GLU A 204 -2.00 16.73 37.26
C GLU A 204 -1.66 16.51 35.77
N GLY A 205 -2.44 17.13 34.85
CA GLY A 205 -2.23 16.96 33.41
C GLY A 205 -2.79 15.67 32.83
N TRP A 206 -3.58 14.91 33.59
CA TRP A 206 -4.23 13.68 33.14
C TRP A 206 -5.72 13.66 33.48
N ILE A 207 -6.51 13.03 32.63
CA ILE A 207 -7.93 12.76 32.84
C ILE A 207 -8.05 11.26 33.14
N ARG A 208 -8.22 10.94 34.44
CA ARG A 208 -8.24 9.56 34.95
C ARG A 208 -9.58 8.85 34.81
N SER A 209 -10.68 9.60 34.71
CA SER A 209 -12.02 9.02 34.56
C SER A 209 -12.93 9.93 33.75
N VAL A 210 -13.56 9.39 32.70
CA VAL A 210 -14.60 10.07 31.93
C VAL A 210 -15.89 9.28 32.07
N ALA A 211 -17.00 9.92 32.46
CA ALA A 211 -18.28 9.21 32.64
C ALA A 211 -19.03 8.94 31.32
N LEU A 212 -18.63 9.58 30.22
CA LEU A 212 -19.27 9.47 28.91
C LEU A 212 -18.82 8.23 28.14
N TYR A 213 -19.76 7.37 27.75
CA TYR A 213 -19.50 6.27 26.80
C TYR A 213 -19.18 6.82 25.39
N PRO A 214 -18.19 6.29 24.65
CA PRO A 214 -17.32 5.14 24.96
C PRO A 214 -16.02 5.50 25.69
N LEU A 215 -15.76 6.78 25.99
CA LEU A 215 -14.54 7.24 26.67
C LEU A 215 -14.42 6.64 28.08
N SER A 216 -15.52 6.33 28.74
CA SER A 216 -15.54 5.63 30.03
C SER A 216 -14.81 4.30 30.01
N ARG A 217 -15.08 3.46 28.99
CA ARG A 217 -14.39 2.18 28.76
C ARG A 217 -12.90 2.34 28.47
N TRP A 218 -12.50 3.46 27.85
CA TRP A 218 -11.09 3.75 27.62
C TRP A 218 -10.38 4.08 28.94
N THR A 219 -11.02 4.92 29.77
CA THR A 219 -10.47 5.33 31.07
C THR A 219 -10.51 4.24 32.16
N GLU A 220 -11.12 3.08 31.90
CA GLU A 220 -11.02 1.90 32.78
C GLU A 220 -9.60 1.31 32.82
N GLY A 221 -8.82 1.45 31.74
CA GLY A 221 -7.47 0.88 31.65
C GLY A 221 -6.40 1.83 31.12
N ARG A 222 -6.75 3.06 30.74
CA ARG A 222 -5.81 4.05 30.17
C ARG A 222 -6.17 5.48 30.58
N ASP A 223 -5.20 6.20 31.14
CA ASP A 223 -5.32 7.63 31.39
C ASP A 223 -5.27 8.43 30.07
N LEU A 224 -6.08 9.48 29.98
CA LEU A 224 -6.05 10.41 28.84
C LEU A 224 -5.17 11.61 29.18
N PRO A 225 -4.24 12.03 28.30
CA PRO A 225 -3.47 13.25 28.53
C PRO A 225 -4.40 14.47 28.46
N ALA A 226 -4.22 15.41 29.38
CA ALA A 226 -4.94 16.67 29.35
C ALA A 226 -4.53 17.48 28.10
N LEU A 227 -5.51 18.16 27.50
CA LEU A 227 -5.27 19.06 26.37
C LEU A 227 -4.44 20.25 26.83
N ALA A 228 -3.39 20.56 26.07
CA ALA A 228 -2.55 21.72 26.31
C ALA A 228 -3.37 23.04 26.34
N PRO A 229 -2.97 24.02 27.18
CA PRO A 229 -3.69 25.29 27.33
C PRO A 229 -3.69 26.11 26.03
N LYS A 230 -2.61 26.05 25.26
CA LYS A 230 -2.51 26.60 23.91
C LYS A 230 -2.46 25.47 22.88
N SER A 231 -3.20 25.63 21.79
CA SER A 231 -3.08 24.74 20.64
C SER A 231 -1.79 25.00 19.87
N PHE A 232 -1.25 23.99 19.18
CA PHE A 232 -0.09 24.18 18.30
C PHE A 232 -0.27 25.33 17.30
N ARG A 233 -1.48 25.52 16.75
CA ARG A 233 -1.79 26.64 15.83
C ARG A 233 -1.68 28.02 16.49
N GLN A 234 -1.94 28.13 17.78
CA GLN A 234 -1.78 29.39 18.52
C GLN A 234 -0.31 29.63 18.81
N THR A 235 0.40 28.62 19.32
CA THR A 235 1.84 28.70 19.56
C THR A 235 2.62 29.03 18.28
N TRP A 236 2.22 28.46 17.14
CA TRP A 236 2.83 28.74 15.84
C TRP A 236 2.63 30.18 15.35
N LYS A 237 1.56 30.87 15.77
CA LYS A 237 1.34 32.29 15.44
C LYS A 237 2.10 33.25 16.36
N GLU A 238 2.53 32.75 17.52
CA GLU A 238 3.28 33.50 18.52
C GLU A 238 4.80 33.35 18.34
N LEU A 239 5.24 32.31 17.60
CA LEU A 239 6.61 32.09 17.14
C LEU A 239 6.89 32.89 15.87
#